data_AF-A0A1S3QK24-F1
#
_entry.id   AF-A0A1S3QK24-F1
#
_cell.length_a   1.000
_cell.length_b   1.000
_cell.length_c   1.000
_cell.angle_alpha   90.00
_cell.angle_beta   90.00
_cell.angle_gamma   90.00
#
_symmetry.space_group_name_H-M   'P 1'
#
loop_
_entity.id
_entity.type
_entity.pdbx_description
1 polymer ?
#
loop_
_entity_poly.entity_id
_entity_poly.type
_entity_poly.pdbx_seq_one_letter_code
_entity_poly.pdbx_strand_id
1 'polypeptide(L)'
;SSTYAHFLFEAFDTHKNGSVSFEDFVTGLSIILRGSVTEKLNWAFNLYDLNKDGFITKEEMTDIMSSIYDMMGTCTYPCMQNDAPKEHVDIFFQKMDKNKDGVVTIEEFLESCQKDENIMQSMHLFDNVI
;
A
#
# COMPACT_ATOMS: atom_id res chain seq x y z
N SER A 1 -3.86 -16.84 -4.92
CA SER A 1 -3.53 -16.12 -3.67
C SER A 1 -2.05 -16.22 -3.31
N SER A 2 -1.15 -15.67 -4.13
CA SER A 2 0.29 -15.56 -3.86
C SER A 2 0.90 -14.21 -4.28
N THR A 3 0.12 -13.34 -4.94
CA THR A 3 0.58 -12.08 -5.53
C THR A 3 0.91 -11.03 -4.47
N TYR A 4 0.11 -10.91 -3.42
CA TYR A 4 0.41 -10.00 -2.30
C TYR A 4 1.72 -10.36 -1.60
N ALA A 5 1.96 -11.66 -1.36
CA ALA A 5 3.23 -12.11 -0.79
C ALA A 5 4.44 -11.79 -1.69
N HIS A 6 4.25 -11.79 -3.01
CA HIS A 6 5.28 -11.37 -3.95
C HIS A 6 5.59 -9.87 -3.83
N PHE A 7 4.56 -9.02 -3.82
CA PHE A 7 4.73 -7.57 -3.64
C PHE A 7 5.33 -7.23 -2.27
N LEU A 8 4.89 -7.92 -1.21
CA LEU A 8 5.46 -7.79 0.12
C LEU A 8 6.96 -8.16 0.10
N PHE A 9 7.31 -9.28 -0.54
CA PHE A 9 8.70 -9.70 -0.67
C PHE A 9 9.55 -8.67 -1.40
N GLU A 10 9.07 -8.09 -2.50
CA GLU A 10 9.77 -7.02 -3.21
C GLU A 10 9.87 -5.73 -2.39
N ALA A 11 8.90 -5.42 -1.53
CA ALA A 11 8.97 -4.29 -0.61
C ALA A 11 9.99 -4.50 0.52
N PHE A 12 10.23 -5.76 0.93
CA PHE A 12 11.29 -6.11 1.89
C PHE A 12 12.68 -6.20 1.25
N ASP A 13 12.80 -6.64 -0.02
CA ASP A 13 14.09 -6.75 -0.72
C ASP A 13 14.65 -5.37 -1.11
N THR A 14 15.21 -4.65 -0.13
CA THR A 14 15.77 -3.30 -0.37
C THR A 14 16.98 -3.33 -1.31
N HIS A 15 17.67 -4.47 -1.40
CA HIS A 15 18.86 -4.66 -2.21
C HIS A 15 18.53 -5.13 -3.63
N LYS A 16 17.25 -5.41 -3.93
CA LYS A 16 16.74 -5.90 -5.22
C LYS A 16 17.56 -7.06 -5.79
N ASN A 17 18.05 -7.94 -4.92
CA ASN A 17 18.89 -9.07 -5.32
C ASN A 17 18.09 -10.36 -5.51
N GLY A 18 16.75 -10.30 -5.34
CA GLY A 18 15.84 -11.43 -5.40
C GLY A 18 15.80 -12.25 -4.11
N SER A 19 16.38 -11.75 -3.01
CA SER A 19 16.43 -12.41 -1.72
C SER A 19 16.35 -11.41 -0.57
N VAL A 20 15.44 -11.65 0.38
CA VAL A 20 15.34 -10.83 1.60
C VAL A 20 16.38 -11.34 2.60
N SER A 21 17.38 -10.51 2.93
CA SER A 21 18.35 -10.83 3.98
C SER A 21 17.73 -10.65 5.38
N PHE A 22 18.40 -11.18 6.41
CA PHE A 22 17.95 -10.96 7.78
C PHE A 22 17.94 -9.46 8.14
N GLU A 23 18.89 -8.69 7.61
CA GLU A 23 18.96 -7.24 7.81
C GLU A 23 17.78 -6.52 7.17
N ASP A 24 17.42 -6.88 5.92
CA ASP A 24 16.25 -6.36 5.23
C ASP A 24 14.96 -6.63 6.02
N PHE A 25 14.81 -7.87 6.50
CA PHE A 25 13.65 -8.30 7.26
C PHE A 25 13.52 -7.56 8.59
N VAL A 26 14.61 -7.46 9.37
CA VAL A 26 14.61 -6.77 10.66
C VAL A 26 14.40 -5.27 10.48
N THR A 27 14.97 -4.68 9.43
CA THR A 27 14.79 -3.25 9.13
C THR A 27 13.35 -2.94 8.76
N GLY A 28 12.75 -3.72 7.86
CA GLY A 28 11.34 -3.58 7.49
C GLY A 28 10.41 -3.75 8.69
N LEU A 29 10.61 -4.79 9.50
CA LEU A 29 9.81 -4.99 10.72
C LEU A 29 10.00 -3.87 11.76
N SER A 30 11.22 -3.35 11.91
CA SER A 30 11.47 -2.23 12.81
C SER A 30 10.65 -1.00 12.41
N ILE A 31 10.55 -0.72 11.12
CA ILE A 31 9.75 0.38 10.58
C ILE A 31 8.24 0.12 10.78
N ILE A 32 7.76 -1.06 10.40
CA ILE A 32 6.33 -1.42 10.51
C ILE A 32 5.86 -1.42 11.97
N LEU A 33 6.66 -1.99 12.89
CA LEU A 33 6.27 -2.17 14.29
C LEU A 33 6.54 -0.93 15.16
N ARG A 34 7.69 -0.26 14.95
CA ARG A 34 8.18 0.81 15.85
C ARG A 34 8.52 2.12 15.15
N GLY A 35 8.44 2.18 13.82
CA GLY A 35 8.68 3.38 13.05
C GLY A 35 7.64 4.47 13.34
N SER A 36 8.03 5.71 13.07
CA SER A 36 7.12 6.85 13.07
C SER A 36 6.04 6.68 11.99
N VAL A 37 4.94 7.42 12.13
CA VAL A 37 3.86 7.42 11.13
C VAL A 37 4.40 7.72 9.73
N THR A 38 5.33 8.67 9.60
CA THR A 38 5.97 9.02 8.32
C THR A 38 6.80 7.87 7.74
N GLU A 39 7.57 7.15 8.56
CA GLU A 39 8.35 6.00 8.10
C GLU A 39 7.43 4.86 7.64
N LYS A 40 6.35 4.59 8.37
CA LYS A 40 5.34 3.60 7.98
C LYS A 40 4.65 3.98 6.67
N LEU A 41 4.28 5.25 6.51
CA LEU A 41 3.66 5.73 5.27
C LEU A 41 4.63 5.67 4.09
N ASN A 42 5.92 5.97 4.28
CA ASN A 42 6.93 5.78 3.23
C ASN A 42 7.09 4.30 2.86
N TRP A 43 7.07 3.41 3.85
CA TRP A 43 7.14 1.98 3.61
C TRP A 43 5.88 1.48 2.87
N ALA A 44 4.70 1.96 3.26
CA ALA A 44 3.45 1.67 2.57
C ALA A 44 3.47 2.21 1.13
N PHE A 45 3.93 3.44 0.91
CA PHE A 45 4.10 4.01 -0.43
C PHE A 45 4.99 3.10 -1.29
N ASN A 46 6.11 2.65 -0.74
CA ASN A 46 6.98 1.70 -1.42
C ASN A 46 6.26 0.37 -1.70
N LEU A 47 5.39 -0.13 -0.83
CA LEU A 47 4.59 -1.32 -1.12
C LEU A 47 3.60 -1.11 -2.29
N TYR A 48 3.01 0.09 -2.40
CA TYR A 48 2.08 0.42 -3.49
C TYR A 48 2.78 0.70 -4.83
N ASP A 49 3.96 1.31 -4.79
CA ASP A 49 4.81 1.56 -5.96
C ASP A 49 5.54 0.27 -6.36
N LEU A 50 4.95 -0.46 -7.30
CA LEU A 50 5.46 -1.75 -7.80
C LEU A 50 6.70 -1.56 -8.66
N ASN A 51 6.69 -0.56 -9.54
CA ASN A 51 7.76 -0.35 -10.51
C ASN A 51 8.96 0.45 -9.94
N LYS A 52 8.80 1.08 -8.76
CA LYS A 52 9.79 1.91 -8.04
C LYS A 52 10.18 3.19 -8.78
N ASP A 53 9.27 3.77 -9.55
CA ASP A 53 9.48 5.03 -10.26
C ASP A 53 9.21 6.27 -9.39
N GLY A 54 8.69 6.08 -8.18
CA GLY A 54 8.35 7.13 -7.24
C GLY A 54 6.94 7.71 -7.42
N PHE A 55 6.12 7.07 -8.26
CA PHE A 55 4.74 7.45 -8.55
C PHE A 55 3.83 6.22 -8.44
N ILE A 56 2.68 6.38 -7.79
CA ILE A 56 1.67 5.31 -7.76
C ILE A 56 0.66 5.59 -8.87
N THR A 57 0.61 4.70 -9.85
CA THR A 57 -0.42 4.73 -10.89
C THR A 57 -1.70 4.06 -10.42
N LYS A 58 -2.81 4.38 -11.09
CA LYS A 58 -4.10 3.72 -10.82
C LYS A 58 -4.05 2.21 -11.06
N GLU A 59 -3.25 1.77 -12.02
CA GLU A 59 -3.05 0.35 -12.33
C GLU A 59 -2.37 -0.37 -11.15
N GLU A 60 -1.27 0.18 -10.64
CA GLU A 60 -0.55 -0.39 -9.49
C GLU A 60 -1.40 -0.43 -8.23
N MET A 61 -2.16 0.64 -7.95
CA MET A 61 -3.11 0.65 -6.83
C MET A 61 -4.19 -0.42 -6.99
N THR A 62 -4.65 -0.66 -8.23
CA THR A 62 -5.64 -1.71 -8.51
C THR A 62 -5.06 -3.09 -8.29
N ASP A 63 -3.82 -3.34 -8.73
CA ASP A 63 -3.16 -4.64 -8.59
C ASP A 63 -2.88 -4.99 -7.13
N ILE A 64 -2.43 -4.02 -6.33
CA ILE A 64 -2.23 -4.19 -4.88
C ILE A 64 -3.56 -4.45 -4.18
N MET A 65 -4.58 -3.61 -4.41
CA MET A 65 -5.88 -3.82 -3.79
C MET A 65 -6.47 -5.18 -4.18
N SER A 66 -6.46 -5.53 -5.46
CA SER A 66 -6.96 -6.82 -5.93
C SER A 66 -6.21 -7.98 -5.28
N SER A 67 -4.89 -7.86 -5.09
CA SER A 67 -4.07 -8.89 -4.44
C SER A 67 -4.39 -9.05 -2.95
N ILE A 68 -4.71 -7.95 -2.26
CA ILE A 68 -5.17 -7.96 -0.86
C ILE A 68 -6.56 -8.60 -0.76
N TYR A 69 -7.49 -8.23 -1.65
CA TYR A 69 -8.83 -8.83 -1.71
C TYR A 69 -8.75 -10.35 -1.96
N ASP A 70 -7.88 -10.80 -2.87
CA ASP A 70 -7.64 -12.22 -3.15
C ASP A 70 -6.99 -12.99 -1.99
N MET A 71 -6.27 -12.28 -1.11
CA MET A 71 -5.64 -12.85 0.09
C MET A 71 -6.62 -12.93 1.26
N MET A 72 -7.38 -11.87 1.54
CA MET A 72 -8.31 -11.81 2.68
C MET A 72 -9.65 -12.52 2.40
N GLY A 73 -10.00 -12.74 1.13
CA GLY A 73 -11.32 -13.22 0.75
C GLY A 73 -12.43 -12.28 1.23
N THR A 74 -13.65 -12.80 1.44
CA THR A 74 -14.80 -12.05 1.99
C THR A 74 -14.66 -11.65 3.46
N CYS A 75 -13.47 -11.79 4.06
CA CYS A 75 -13.20 -11.59 5.48
C CYS A 75 -12.45 -10.28 5.77
N THR A 76 -12.71 -9.22 5.00
CA THR A 76 -12.37 -7.85 5.42
C THR A 76 -13.41 -7.40 6.44
N TYR A 77 -13.02 -6.76 7.56
CA TYR A 77 -13.97 -6.11 8.48
C TYR A 77 -13.74 -4.60 8.46
N PRO A 78 -14.80 -3.78 8.23
CA PRO A 78 -16.17 -4.21 8.00
C PRO A 78 -16.29 -4.96 6.66
N CYS A 79 -17.22 -5.94 6.60
CA CYS A 79 -17.42 -6.74 5.40
C CYS A 79 -17.71 -5.81 4.23
N MET A 80 -16.70 -5.58 3.40
CA MET A 80 -16.85 -4.84 2.17
C MET A 80 -17.68 -5.77 1.28
N GLN A 81 -19.01 -5.54 1.27
CA GLN A 81 -19.90 -6.18 0.32
C GLN A 81 -19.34 -5.97 -1.08
N ASN A 82 -19.74 -6.87 -1.98
CA ASN A 82 -19.44 -6.99 -3.41
C ASN A 82 -19.58 -5.69 -4.28
N ASP A 83 -19.34 -4.51 -3.76
CA ASP A 83 -19.12 -3.29 -4.53
C ASP A 83 -17.68 -3.31 -5.04
N ALA A 84 -17.54 -3.21 -6.36
CA ALA A 84 -16.37 -3.64 -7.08
C ALA A 84 -15.07 -2.98 -6.55
N PRO A 85 -13.97 -3.72 -6.37
CA PRO A 85 -12.67 -3.17 -5.93
C PRO A 85 -12.24 -1.97 -6.79
N LYS A 86 -12.69 -1.91 -8.06
CA LYS A 86 -12.48 -0.78 -8.96
C LYS A 86 -13.10 0.53 -8.48
N GLU A 87 -14.32 0.55 -7.96
CA GLU A 87 -14.94 1.80 -7.49
C GLU A 87 -14.23 2.32 -6.24
N HIS A 88 -13.78 1.42 -5.37
CA HIS A 88 -13.01 1.78 -4.18
C HIS A 88 -11.65 2.39 -4.55
N VAL A 89 -10.94 1.76 -5.50
CA VAL A 89 -9.69 2.30 -6.06
C VAL A 89 -9.94 3.66 -6.69
N ASP A 90 -10.98 3.82 -7.50
CA ASP A 90 -11.31 5.11 -8.14
C ASP A 90 -11.54 6.23 -7.11
N ILE A 91 -12.28 5.96 -6.04
CA ILE A 91 -12.54 6.94 -4.98
C ILE A 91 -11.24 7.27 -4.22
N PHE A 92 -10.43 6.28 -3.87
CA PHE A 92 -9.16 6.49 -3.18
C PHE A 92 -8.17 7.25 -4.05
N PHE A 93 -8.03 6.84 -5.30
CA PHE A 93 -7.15 7.47 -6.27
C PHE A 93 -7.53 8.93 -6.48
N GLN A 94 -8.81 9.24 -6.73
CA GLN A 94 -9.27 10.63 -6.87
C GLN A 94 -9.08 11.48 -5.62
N LYS A 95 -9.09 10.87 -4.43
CA LYS A 95 -8.85 11.61 -3.19
C LYS A 95 -7.37 11.91 -2.98
N MET A 96 -6.49 10.98 -3.37
CA MET A 96 -5.04 11.10 -3.24
C MET A 96 -4.43 11.97 -4.34
N ASP A 97 -4.86 11.78 -5.59
CA ASP A 97 -4.45 12.54 -6.77
C ASP A 97 -5.07 13.95 -6.72
N LYS A 98 -4.36 14.89 -6.10
CA LYS A 98 -4.83 16.27 -5.91
C LYS A 98 -4.74 17.08 -7.18
N ASN A 99 -3.65 16.89 -7.93
CA ASN A 99 -3.36 17.64 -9.13
C ASN A 99 -4.09 17.07 -10.37
N LYS A 100 -4.67 15.86 -10.27
CA LYS A 100 -5.38 15.12 -11.32
C LYS A 100 -4.49 14.81 -12.53
N ASP A 101 -3.21 14.57 -12.30
CA ASP A 101 -2.26 14.22 -13.34
C ASP A 101 -2.29 12.71 -13.68
N GLY A 102 -3.05 11.92 -12.92
CA GLY A 102 -3.20 10.48 -13.12
C GLY A 102 -2.11 9.65 -12.43
N VAL A 103 -1.28 10.26 -11.58
CA VAL A 103 -0.32 9.60 -10.70
C VAL A 103 -0.41 10.15 -9.29
N VAL A 104 -0.02 9.37 -8.29
CA VAL A 104 0.04 9.83 -6.90
C VAL A 104 1.50 9.88 -6.47
N THR A 105 1.99 11.08 -6.18
CA THR A 105 3.33 11.28 -5.65
C THR A 105 3.40 10.97 -4.15
N ILE A 106 4.61 10.72 -3.63
CA ILE A 106 4.81 10.51 -2.19
C ILE A 106 4.34 11.70 -1.35
N GLU A 107 4.47 12.92 -1.87
CA GLU A 107 4.01 14.14 -1.19
C GLU A 107 2.49 14.16 -1.10
N GLU A 108 1.79 13.87 -2.21
CA GLU A 108 0.33 13.78 -2.23
C GLU A 108 -0.20 12.63 -1.37
N PHE A 109 0.50 11.51 -1.35
CA PHE A 109 0.17 10.36 -0.52
C PHE A 109 0.27 10.71 0.98
N LEU A 110 1.38 11.31 1.40
CA LEU A 110 1.60 11.73 2.78
C LEU A 110 0.59 12.81 3.20
N GLU A 111 0.38 13.82 2.35
CA GLU A 111 -0.58 14.89 2.61
C GLU A 111 -2.01 14.35 2.72
N SER A 112 -2.40 13.43 1.83
CA SER A 112 -3.74 12.84 1.83
C SER A 112 -3.97 11.93 3.03
N CYS A 113 -2.96 11.15 3.44
CA CYS A 113 -3.03 10.35 4.66
C CYS A 113 -3.08 11.20 5.93
N GLN A 114 -2.44 12.38 5.94
CA GLN A 114 -2.50 13.29 7.08
C GLN A 114 -3.82 14.08 7.16
N LYS A 115 -4.45 14.35 6.01
CA LYS A 115 -5.68 15.15 5.94
C LYS A 115 -6.98 14.35 6.03
N ASP A 116 -7.01 13.11 5.54
CA ASP A 116 -8.22 12.27 5.52
C ASP A 116 -8.05 11.06 6.44
N GLU A 117 -8.75 11.09 7.58
CA GLU A 117 -8.74 9.98 8.55
C GLU A 117 -9.26 8.67 7.97
N ASN A 118 -10.16 8.69 6.96
CA ASN A 118 -10.64 7.46 6.34
C ASN A 118 -9.54 6.78 5.53
N ILE A 119 -8.74 7.58 4.81
CA ILE A 119 -7.60 7.05 4.04
C ILE A 119 -6.58 6.47 5.01
N MET A 120 -6.27 7.19 6.09
CA MET A 120 -5.34 6.72 7.12
C MET A 120 -5.82 5.44 7.78
N GLN A 121 -7.11 5.32 8.11
CA GLN A 121 -7.70 4.10 8.68
C GLN A 121 -7.65 2.93 7.71
N SER A 122 -7.95 3.14 6.42
CA SER A 122 -7.81 2.09 5.41
C SER A 122 -6.36 1.65 5.25
N MET A 123 -5.40 2.57 5.24
CA MET A 123 -3.97 2.21 5.20
C MET A 123 -3.55 1.40 6.44
N HIS A 124 -3.99 1.80 7.63
CA HIS A 124 -3.75 1.03 8.85
C HIS A 124 -4.40 -0.35 8.82
N LEU A 125 -5.57 -0.51 8.22
CA LEU A 125 -6.21 -1.82 8.06
C LEU A 125 -5.32 -2.76 7.26
N PHE A 126 -4.68 -2.27 6.19
CA PHE A 126 -3.76 -3.07 5.38
C PHE A 126 -2.44 -3.37 6.09
N ASP A 127 -1.96 -2.46 6.94
CA ASP A 127 -0.76 -2.65 7.77
C ASP A 127 -0.96 -3.75 8.84
N ASN A 128 -2.20 -3.91 9.36
CA ASN A 128 -2.55 -4.99 10.30
C ASN A 128 -2.67 -6.39 9.65
N VAL A 129 -2.54 -6.49 8.32
CA VAL A 129 -2.56 -7.76 7.59
C VAL A 129 -1.17 -8.43 7.61
N ILE A 130 -0.12 -7.66 7.95
CA ILE A 130 1.29 -8.10 8.01
C ILE A 130 1.60 -8.72 9.38
#